data_AF-A0A183D7H8-F1
#
_entry.id   AF-A0A183D7H8-F1
#
_cell.length_a   1.000
_cell.length_b   1.000
_cell.length_c   1.000
_cell.angle_alpha   90.00
_cell.angle_beta   90.00
_cell.angle_gamma   90.00
#
_symmetry.space_group_name_H-M   'P 1'
#
loop_
_entity.id
_entity.type
_entity.pdbx_description
1 polymer ?
#
loop_
_entity_poly.entity_id
_entity_poly.type
_entity_poly.pdbx_seq_one_letter_code
_entity_poly.pdbx_strand_id
1 'polypeptide(L)'
;MSQIAALFLMYMDEEEAFWCMHALLVDKKHSMHGFFIPGFPKLVRFQAHYEKILQKYLPRLKKHLDKTSIPPIYLTKWWFGCFLDRVPFPLALRLWDVFLLEGDVILTAMAYNIMKMHESMFDCFSGVEKGFTFRFSNSEIE
;
A
#
# COMPACT_ATOMS: atom_id res chain seq x y z
N MET A 1 4.96 13.88 -3.54
CA MET A 1 4.79 15.15 -2.80
C MET A 1 4.10 16.22 -3.63
N SER A 2 4.41 16.40 -4.92
CA SER A 2 3.70 17.36 -5.79
C SER A 2 2.19 17.15 -5.87
N GLN A 3 1.73 15.89 -5.95
CA GLN A 3 0.30 15.55 -5.95
C GLN A 3 -0.41 15.91 -4.65
N ILE A 4 0.27 15.80 -3.52
CA ILE A 4 -0.27 16.17 -2.21
C ILE A 4 -0.41 17.70 -2.13
N ALA A 5 0.61 18.43 -2.59
CA ALA A 5 0.53 19.88 -2.68
C ALA A 5 -0.61 20.33 -3.61
N ALA A 6 -0.75 19.68 -4.78
CA ALA A 6 -1.85 19.95 -5.71
C ALA A 6 -3.21 19.67 -5.06
N LEU A 7 -3.35 18.57 -4.31
CA LEU A 7 -4.58 18.27 -3.58
C LEU A 7 -4.94 19.40 -2.61
N PHE A 8 -3.99 19.88 -1.81
CA PHE A 8 -4.28 20.99 -0.90
C PHE A 8 -4.66 22.27 -1.65
N LEU A 9 -3.90 22.65 -2.68
CA LEU A 9 -4.20 23.83 -3.51
C LEU A 9 -5.56 23.77 -4.24
N MET A 10 -6.17 22.60 -4.39
CA MET A 10 -7.52 22.47 -4.94
C MET A 10 -8.61 22.92 -3.95
N TYR A 11 -8.33 22.95 -2.65
CA TYR A 11 -9.32 23.19 -1.59
C TYR A 11 -9.01 24.37 -0.67
N MET A 12 -7.78 24.89 -0.69
CA MET A 12 -7.35 25.99 0.18
C MET A 12 -6.36 26.91 -0.55
N ASP A 13 -6.15 28.09 0.01
CA ASP A 13 -5.22 29.07 -0.55
C ASP A 13 -3.76 28.62 -0.39
N GLU A 14 -2.84 29.24 -1.13
CA GLU A 14 -1.42 28.85 -1.16
C GLU A 14 -0.77 28.84 0.24
N GLU A 15 -1.06 29.85 1.06
CA GLU A 15 -0.53 29.94 2.41
C GLU A 15 -1.04 28.81 3.32
N GLU A 16 -2.34 28.53 3.28
CA GLU A 16 -2.95 27.45 4.04
C GLU A 16 -2.43 26.08 3.58
N ALA A 17 -2.29 25.88 2.26
CA ALA A 17 -1.75 24.66 1.68
C ALA A 17 -0.31 24.40 2.14
N PHE A 18 0.50 25.46 2.24
CA PHE A 18 1.85 25.35 2.78
C PHE A 18 1.84 24.91 4.25
N TRP A 19 1.00 25.53 5.09
CA TRP A 19 0.91 25.17 6.50
C TRP A 19 0.35 23.76 6.72
N CYS A 20 -0.65 23.33 5.95
CA CYS A 20 -1.15 21.95 5.96
C CYS A 20 -0.06 20.95 5.54
N MET A 21 0.73 21.28 4.51
CA MET A 21 1.85 20.43 4.08
C MET A 21 2.95 20.36 5.14
N HIS A 22 3.27 21.49 5.78
CA HIS A 22 4.22 21.54 6.90
C HIS A 22 3.73 20.68 8.07
N ALA A 23 2.46 20.82 8.46
CA ALA A 23 1.85 20.01 9.52
C ALA A 23 1.92 18.51 9.17
N LEU A 24 1.59 18.12 7.93
CA LEU A 24 1.67 16.73 7.50
C LEU A 24 3.09 16.15 7.59
N LEU A 25 4.10 16.97 7.31
CA LEU A 25 5.50 16.55 7.37
C LEU A 25 6.02 16.45 8.80
N VAL A 26 5.79 17.48 9.61
CA VAL A 26 6.45 17.71 10.90
C VAL A 26 5.66 17.12 12.07
N ASP A 27 4.33 17.10 11.99
CA ASP A 27 3.50 16.63 13.10
C ASP A 27 3.81 15.17 13.43
N LYS A 28 3.75 14.84 14.73
CA LYS A 28 4.10 13.49 15.22
C LYS A 28 3.13 12.43 14.72
N LYS A 29 1.89 12.81 14.41
CA LYS A 29 0.80 11.92 14.00
C LYS A 29 1.00 11.37 12.58
N HIS A 30 1.38 12.22 11.64
CA HIS A 30 1.64 11.81 10.25
C HIS A 30 3.12 11.57 10.02
N SER A 31 3.98 12.41 10.59
CA SER A 31 5.44 12.34 10.58
C SER A 31 5.99 11.89 9.22
N MET A 32 5.44 12.45 8.14
CA MET A 32 5.71 12.00 6.77
C MET A 32 7.17 12.25 6.36
N HIS A 33 7.85 13.23 6.98
CA HIS A 33 9.27 13.48 6.77
C HIS A 33 10.14 12.23 7.00
N GLY A 34 9.74 11.33 7.91
CA GLY A 34 10.46 10.09 8.22
C GLY A 34 10.58 9.13 7.04
N PHE A 35 9.69 9.25 6.04
CA PHE A 35 9.76 8.49 4.79
C PHE A 35 10.79 9.04 3.80
N PHE A 36 11.33 10.24 4.03
CA PHE A 36 12.28 10.90 3.12
C PHE A 36 13.67 11.11 3.75
N ILE A 37 13.85 10.76 5.02
CA ILE A 37 15.17 10.76 5.67
C ILE A 37 16.10 9.75 4.96
N PRO A 38 17.38 10.09 4.72
CA PRO A 38 18.35 9.15 4.16
C PRO A 38 18.36 7.80 4.87
N GLY A 39 18.32 6.72 4.10
CA GLY A 39 18.19 5.35 4.63
C GLY A 39 16.75 4.91 4.95
N PHE A 40 15.76 5.78 4.73
CA PHE A 40 14.33 5.49 4.80
C PHE A 40 13.89 4.72 6.07
N PRO A 41 14.28 5.16 7.28
CA PRO A 41 14.05 4.39 8.50
C PRO A 41 12.56 4.13 8.77
N LYS A 42 11.68 5.08 8.46
CA LYS A 42 10.24 4.91 8.61
C LYS A 42 9.68 3.91 7.59
N LEU A 43 10.15 3.96 6.34
CA LEU A 43 9.74 3.05 5.27
C LEU A 43 10.05 1.59 5.65
N VAL A 44 11.28 1.32 6.11
CA VAL A 44 11.70 -0.04 6.51
C VAL A 44 10.85 -0.55 7.68
N ARG A 45 10.56 0.30 8.67
CA ARG A 45 9.70 -0.06 9.80
C ARG A 45 8.26 -0.35 9.37
N PHE A 46 7.70 0.47 8.49
CA PHE A 46 6.36 0.27 7.93
C PHE A 46 6.28 -1.01 7.10
N GLN A 47 7.30 -1.28 6.29
CA GLN A 47 7.42 -2.52 5.52
C GLN A 47 7.44 -3.74 6.43
N ALA A 48 8.33 -3.76 7.43
CA ALA A 48 8.40 -4.87 8.38
C ALA A 48 7.10 -5.06 9.16
N HIS A 49 6.41 -3.98 9.52
CA HIS A 49 5.11 -4.04 10.19
C HIS A 49 4.03 -4.63 9.28
N TYR A 50 3.98 -4.16 8.04
CA TYR A 50 3.04 -4.62 7.03
C TYR A 50 3.23 -6.11 6.68
N GLU A 51 4.48 -6.56 6.55
CA GLU A 51 4.79 -7.98 6.30
C GLU A 51 4.28 -8.88 7.42
N LYS A 52 4.39 -8.45 8.70
CA LYS A 52 3.82 -9.17 9.84
C LYS A 52 2.29 -9.24 9.78
N ILE A 53 1.64 -8.16 9.35
CA ILE A 53 0.17 -8.11 9.16
C ILE A 53 -0.23 -9.10 8.06
N LEU A 54 0.45 -9.10 6.92
CA LEU A 54 0.19 -10.05 5.84
C LEU A 54 0.38 -11.50 6.31
N GLN A 55 1.45 -11.79 7.04
CA GLN A 55 1.70 -13.13 7.56
C GLN A 55 0.61 -13.60 8.52
N LYS A 56 0.08 -12.69 9.36
CA LYS A 56 -0.96 -13.01 10.35
C LYS A 56 -2.35 -13.16 9.74
N TYR A 57 -2.73 -12.26 8.84
CA TYR A 57 -4.12 -12.16 8.36
C TYR A 57 -4.33 -12.70 6.94
N LEU A 58 -3.30 -12.70 6.09
CA LEU A 58 -3.35 -13.17 4.69
C LEU A 58 -2.18 -14.14 4.40
N PRO A 59 -2.01 -15.25 5.16
CA PRO A 59 -0.85 -16.12 5.04
C PRO A 59 -0.73 -16.81 3.68
N ARG A 60 -1.86 -17.06 3.00
CA ARG A 60 -1.89 -17.65 1.66
C ARG A 60 -1.27 -16.70 0.63
N LEU A 61 -1.73 -15.44 0.64
CA LEU A 61 -1.21 -14.39 -0.21
C LEU A 61 0.28 -14.12 0.06
N LYS A 62 0.69 -14.07 1.33
CA LYS A 62 2.11 -13.89 1.69
C LYS A 62 2.99 -14.99 1.10
N LYS A 63 2.58 -16.26 1.21
CA LYS A 63 3.30 -17.38 0.59
C LYS A 63 3.39 -17.26 -0.92
N HIS A 64 2.33 -16.81 -1.58
CA HIS A 64 2.35 -16.59 -3.02
C HIS A 64 3.32 -15.48 -3.41
N LEU A 65 3.28 -14.33 -2.73
CA LEU A 65 4.22 -13.22 -2.96
C LEU A 65 5.69 -13.65 -2.78
N ASP A 66 5.97 -14.47 -1.76
CA ASP A 66 7.29 -15.01 -1.48
C ASP A 66 7.74 -15.99 -2.56
N LYS A 67 6.85 -16.88 -3.02
CA LYS A 67 7.13 -17.82 -4.12
C LYS A 67 7.43 -17.10 -5.43
N THR A 68 6.70 -16.04 -5.72
CA THR A 68 6.88 -15.22 -6.93
C THR A 68 8.05 -14.25 -6.80
N SER A 69 8.74 -14.21 -5.64
CA SER A 69 9.87 -13.31 -5.35
C SER A 69 9.55 -11.82 -5.61
N ILE A 70 8.30 -11.41 -5.39
CA ILE A 70 7.88 -10.03 -5.64
C ILE A 70 8.46 -9.13 -4.54
N PRO A 71 9.34 -8.18 -4.89
CA PRO A 71 9.91 -7.29 -3.90
C PRO A 71 8.84 -6.34 -3.33
N PRO A 72 8.90 -5.98 -2.05
CA PRO A 72 7.95 -5.08 -1.38
C PRO A 72 8.00 -3.62 -1.87
N ILE A 73 8.73 -3.34 -2.95
CA ILE A 73 8.90 -2.01 -3.54
C ILE A 73 7.58 -1.37 -4.03
N TYR A 74 6.55 -2.18 -4.25
CA TYR A 74 5.21 -1.68 -4.56
C TYR A 74 4.62 -0.81 -3.44
N LEU A 75 4.99 -1.08 -2.17
CA LEU A 75 4.54 -0.33 -1.00
C LEU A 75 5.06 1.11 -1.00
N THR A 76 6.29 1.32 -1.47
CA THR A 76 6.93 2.64 -1.54
C THR A 76 6.10 3.60 -2.38
N LYS A 77 5.59 3.13 -3.53
CA LYS A 77 4.72 3.95 -4.39
C LYS A 77 3.40 4.30 -3.70
N TRP A 78 2.84 3.39 -2.91
CA TRP A 78 1.57 3.60 -2.22
C TRP A 78 1.69 4.60 -1.07
N TRP A 79 2.73 4.46 -0.26
CA TRP A 79 2.93 5.32 0.92
C TRP A 79 3.43 6.71 0.54
N PHE A 80 4.33 6.84 -0.43
CA PHE A 80 4.82 8.17 -0.85
C PHE A 80 3.76 9.01 -1.55
N GLY A 81 2.87 8.36 -2.28
CA GLY A 81 1.73 9.02 -2.94
C GLY A 81 0.48 9.10 -2.08
N CYS A 82 0.49 8.52 -0.87
CA CYS A 82 -0.72 8.38 -0.01
C CYS A 82 -1.94 7.91 -0.82
N PHE A 83 -1.73 6.95 -1.72
CA PHE A 83 -2.74 6.35 -2.60
C PHE A 83 -3.44 7.29 -3.61
N LEU A 84 -3.04 8.56 -3.76
CA LEU A 84 -3.67 9.51 -4.69
C LEU A 84 -3.72 9.02 -6.15
N ASP A 85 -2.71 8.27 -6.59
CA ASP A 85 -2.63 7.75 -7.97
C ASP A 85 -3.29 6.39 -8.19
N ARG A 86 -3.79 5.73 -7.14
CA ARG A 86 -4.21 4.32 -7.21
C ARG A 86 -5.70 4.10 -7.09
N VAL A 87 -6.43 5.11 -6.62
CA VAL A 87 -7.88 5.06 -6.45
C VAL A 87 -8.54 6.20 -7.21
N PRO A 88 -9.82 6.05 -7.60
CA PRO A 88 -10.59 7.16 -8.17
C PRO A 88 -10.56 8.36 -7.23
N PHE A 89 -10.45 9.57 -7.78
CA PHE A 89 -10.30 10.80 -7.00
C PHE A 89 -11.33 10.97 -5.87
N PRO A 90 -12.64 10.68 -6.05
CA PRO A 90 -13.62 10.78 -4.96
C PRO A 90 -13.33 9.82 -3.79
N LEU A 91 -12.82 8.62 -4.07
CA LEU A 91 -12.40 7.67 -3.05
C LEU A 91 -11.11 8.13 -2.37
N ALA A 92 -10.19 8.71 -3.14
CA ALA A 92 -8.97 9.29 -2.61
C ALA A 92 -9.28 10.34 -1.54
N LEU A 93 -10.21 11.26 -1.80
CA LEU A 93 -10.62 12.28 -0.84
C LEU A 93 -11.11 11.69 0.48
N ARG A 94 -11.97 10.66 0.42
CA ARG A 94 -12.47 9.99 1.64
C ARG A 94 -11.37 9.31 2.43
N LEU A 95 -10.40 8.72 1.75
CA LEU A 95 -9.23 8.13 2.41
C LEU A 95 -8.36 9.22 3.05
N TRP A 96 -8.25 10.39 2.40
CA TRP A 96 -7.55 11.55 2.91
C TRP A 96 -8.22 12.16 4.14
N ASP A 97 -9.55 12.24 4.19
CA ASP A 97 -10.28 12.69 5.38
C ASP A 97 -9.91 11.84 6.60
N VAL A 98 -9.93 10.51 6.43
CA VAL A 98 -9.58 9.56 7.51
C VAL A 98 -8.08 9.61 7.82
N PHE A 99 -7.23 9.76 6.82
CA PHE A 99 -5.79 9.90 7.01
C PHE A 99 -5.42 11.15 7.80
N LEU A 100 -6.05 12.29 7.53
CA LEU A 100 -5.85 13.51 8.33
C LEU A 100 -6.35 13.32 9.78
N LEU A 101 -7.44 12.59 9.98
CA LEU A 101 -8.02 12.32 11.31
C LEU A 101 -7.26 11.26 12.14
N GLU A 102 -6.70 10.22 11.54
CA GLU A 102 -6.10 9.08 12.28
C GLU A 102 -4.57 9.05 12.18
N GLY A 103 -4.00 9.57 11.10
CA GLY A 103 -2.56 9.62 10.88
C GLY A 103 -2.03 8.51 9.98
N ASP A 104 -0.72 8.23 10.13
CA ASP A 104 0.03 7.32 9.27
C ASP A 104 -0.39 5.84 9.37
N VAL A 105 -1.07 5.44 10.44
CA VAL A 105 -1.62 4.08 10.63
C VAL A 105 -2.57 3.68 9.49
N ILE A 106 -3.29 4.66 8.93
CA ILE A 106 -4.22 4.42 7.81
C ILE A 106 -3.48 3.95 6.56
N LEU A 107 -2.22 4.34 6.36
CA LEU A 107 -1.42 3.88 5.22
C LEU A 107 -1.22 2.35 5.22
N THR A 108 -1.02 1.76 6.39
CA THR A 108 -0.89 0.31 6.53
C THR A 108 -2.25 -0.38 6.38
N ALA A 109 -3.31 0.18 6.96
CA ALA A 109 -4.67 -0.36 6.83
C ALA A 109 -5.16 -0.33 5.37
N MET A 110 -4.90 0.74 4.63
CA MET A 110 -5.23 0.86 3.21
C MET A 110 -4.47 -0.16 2.36
N ALA A 111 -3.15 -0.31 2.58
CA ALA A 111 -2.35 -1.31 1.88
C ALA A 111 -2.90 -2.72 2.11
N TYR A 112 -3.26 -3.05 3.35
CA TYR A 112 -3.86 -4.33 3.70
C TYR A 112 -5.21 -4.54 2.99
N ASN A 113 -6.10 -3.55 3.01
CA ASN A 113 -7.41 -3.65 2.36
C ASN A 113 -7.29 -3.85 0.85
N ILE A 114 -6.36 -3.16 0.18
CA ILE A 114 -6.09 -3.37 -1.24
C ILE A 114 -5.68 -4.81 -1.51
N MET A 115 -4.72 -5.35 -0.73
CA MET A 115 -4.31 -6.74 -0.91
C MET A 115 -5.42 -7.74 -0.63
N LYS A 116 -6.26 -7.47 0.38
CA LYS A 116 -7.42 -8.31 0.71
C LYS A 116 -8.47 -8.30 -0.39
N MET A 117 -8.77 -7.14 -0.98
CA MET A 117 -9.73 -7.03 -2.08
C MET A 117 -9.24 -7.79 -3.32
N HIS A 118 -7.93 -7.75 -3.59
CA HIS A 118 -7.32 -8.45 -4.72
C HIS A 118 -6.96 -9.91 -4.41
N GLU A 119 -7.10 -10.39 -3.17
CA GLU A 119 -6.78 -11.78 -2.78
C GLU A 119 -7.55 -12.80 -3.64
N SER A 120 -8.83 -12.55 -3.93
CA SER A 120 -9.66 -13.41 -4.77
C SER A 120 -9.16 -13.50 -6.22
N MET A 121 -8.59 -12.41 -6.75
CA MET A 121 -7.97 -12.38 -8.07
C MET A 121 -6.68 -13.20 -8.08
N PHE A 122 -5.85 -13.09 -7.04
CA PHE A 122 -4.65 -13.93 -6.90
C PHE A 122 -4.98 -15.40 -6.72
N ASP A 123 -6.04 -15.73 -5.96
CA ASP A 123 -6.53 -17.09 -5.81
C ASP A 123 -6.99 -17.66 -7.16
N CYS A 124 -7.71 -16.88 -7.98
CA CYS A 124 -8.10 -17.27 -9.33
C CYS A 124 -6.87 -17.55 -10.22
N PHE A 125 -5.86 -16.69 -10.22
CA PHE A 125 -4.61 -16.94 -10.95
C PHE A 125 -3.88 -18.20 -10.48
N SER A 126 -3.83 -18.43 -9.15
CA SER A 126 -3.27 -19.66 -8.60
C SER A 126 -4.11 -20.90 -8.96
N GLY A 127 -5.42 -20.74 -9.12
CA GLY A 127 -6.36 -21.75 -9.61
C GLY A 127 -6.13 -22.10 -11.07
N VAL A 128 -5.76 -21.13 -11.91
CA VAL A 128 -5.37 -21.35 -13.32
C VAL A 128 -4.02 -22.09 -13.40
N GLU A 129 -3.04 -21.76 -12.56
CA GLU A 129 -1.78 -22.54 -12.47
C GLU A 129 -2.03 -23.96 -11.94
N LYS A 130 -2.91 -24.12 -10.94
CA LYS A 130 -3.31 -25.44 -10.43
C LYS A 130 -4.16 -26.25 -11.43
N GLY A 131 -4.91 -25.58 -12.29
CA GLY A 131 -5.66 -26.19 -13.40
C GLY A 131 -4.75 -26.71 -14.53
N PHE A 132 -3.56 -26.14 -14.69
CA PHE A 132 -2.54 -26.65 -15.62
C PHE A 132 -1.62 -27.70 -15.01
N THR A 133 -1.46 -27.71 -13.68
CA THR A 133 -0.59 -28.68 -13.00
C THR A 133 -1.30 -30.02 -12.69
N PHE A 134 -2.63 -30.11 -12.89
CA PHE A 134 -3.39 -31.36 -12.76
C PHE A 134 -3.64 -32.10 -14.08
N ARG A 135 -2.84 -31.81 -15.14
CA ARG A 135 -2.90 -32.53 -16.42
C ARG A 135 -1.56 -33.02 -16.98
N PHE A 136 -0.51 -33.08 -16.16
CA PHE A 136 0.80 -33.65 -16.52
C PHE A 136 1.33 -34.66 -15.46
N SER A 137 0.47 -35.57 -15.00
CA SER A 137 0.91 -36.70 -14.16
C SER A 137 0.19 -38.03 -14.44
N ASN A 138 -0.59 -38.15 -15.52
CA ASN A 138 -1.30 -39.38 -15.87
C ASN A 138 -1.25 -39.70 -17.38
N SER A 139 -0.06 -39.63 -17.97
CA SER A 139 0.23 -40.25 -19.26
C SER A 139 1.73 -40.42 -19.40
N GLU A 140 2.24 -41.54 -18.89
CA GLU A 140 3.47 -42.27 -19.28
C GLU A 140 3.88 -43.22 -18.14
N ILE A 141 3.01 -44.21 -17.90
CA ILE A 141 3.45 -45.56 -17.57
C ILE A 141 2.81 -46.43 -18.66
N GLU A 142 3.54 -46.57 -19.77
CA GLU A 142 3.66 -47.75 -20.64
C GLU A 142 4.58 -47.42 -21.82
#